data_AF-A0A523ZCN8-F1
#
_entry.id   AF-A0A523ZCN8-F1
#
_cell.length_a   1.000
_cell.length_b   1.000
_cell.length_c   1.000
_cell.angle_alpha   90.00
_cell.angle_beta   90.00
_cell.angle_gamma   90.00
#
_symmetry.space_group_name_H-M   'P 1'
#
loop_
_entity.id
_entity.type
_entity.pdbx_description
1 polymer ?
#
loop_
_entity_poly.entity_id
_entity_poly.type
_entity_poly.pdbx_seq_one_letter_code
_entity_poly.pdbx_strand_id
1 'polypeptide(L)'
;MDRRMSLLSKNTDQSRNCLGLKARAMTVNFAQCLLLLFLIAGLTACQSSESPTASSPGTQATQPSGDGEPTGEDPVDVQEPASAGEIEQAWQGSPHSNTYVEGDNNICARCHAPVVFVPSIDDISESCLVCKFEIAPPPASIAQETWTNIECNVCHLVKKNDDVEPEFAWLLFLLINEYEQVASSTELCGKCHADPDLDLPDHTAVVVGGAHADYSCTDCHDAHSTEAVSCGAAGCHDDMGADVPGHDEAHESVSCVACHDAGDMAVGPDEDLGTWITFLPPDSEGISYPFTSHNTQLEASCDRCHYPNNTWGFSEDVE
;
A
#
# COMPACT_ATOMS: atom_id res chain seq x y z
N MET A 1 16.78 -32.75 -62.51
CA MET A 1 15.41 -32.67 -63.10
C MET A 1 14.61 -31.73 -62.20
N ASP A 2 14.93 -30.45 -62.10
CA ASP A 2 14.76 -29.37 -63.10
C ASP A 2 13.31 -29.20 -63.57
N ARG A 3 12.60 -28.23 -62.97
CA ARG A 3 11.50 -27.50 -63.63
C ARG A 3 11.36 -26.09 -63.06
N ARG A 4 11.89 -25.15 -63.85
CA ARG A 4 11.64 -23.71 -63.83
C ARG A 4 10.23 -23.38 -64.34
N MET A 5 9.56 -22.40 -63.72
CA MET A 5 8.63 -21.40 -64.31
C MET A 5 8.62 -20.23 -63.31
N SER A 6 9.26 -19.07 -63.49
CA SER A 6 9.07 -17.99 -64.47
C SER A 6 7.66 -17.37 -64.48
N LEU A 7 7.44 -16.36 -63.63
CA LEU A 7 6.50 -15.26 -63.91
C LEU A 7 7.05 -13.94 -63.33
N LEU A 8 7.53 -13.09 -64.24
CA LEU A 8 7.73 -11.65 -64.09
C LEU A 8 6.46 -10.94 -64.59
N SER A 9 5.88 -10.00 -63.84
CA SER A 9 5.51 -8.65 -64.34
C SER A 9 4.71 -7.79 -63.34
N LYS A 10 5.18 -6.53 -63.20
CA LYS A 10 4.42 -5.27 -63.06
C LYS A 10 3.69 -4.91 -61.75
N ASN A 11 4.21 -3.88 -61.08
CA ASN A 11 3.53 -2.64 -60.62
C ASN A 11 4.59 -1.86 -59.81
N THR A 12 5.26 -0.79 -60.28
CA THR A 12 4.82 0.52 -60.78
C THR A 12 4.12 1.39 -59.74
N ASP A 13 4.95 2.20 -59.06
CA ASP A 13 4.78 3.63 -58.78
C ASP A 13 3.60 4.07 -57.88
N GLN A 14 3.89 4.21 -56.58
CA GLN A 14 3.00 4.88 -55.62
C GLN A 14 3.83 5.65 -54.57
N SER A 15 4.67 6.60 -55.00
CA SER A 15 5.44 7.46 -54.07
C SER A 15 5.43 8.95 -54.44
N ARG A 16 4.28 9.49 -54.82
CA ARG A 16 4.07 10.95 -54.92
C ARG A 16 2.64 11.25 -54.54
N ASN A 17 2.39 11.71 -53.29
CA ASN A 17 1.25 12.57 -52.86
C ASN A 17 1.00 12.66 -51.33
N CYS A 18 2.03 12.65 -50.45
CA CYS A 18 1.81 12.82 -49.00
C CYS A 18 2.45 14.06 -48.35
N LEU A 19 2.94 15.04 -49.13
CA LEU A 19 3.52 16.28 -48.57
C LEU A 19 2.53 17.46 -48.42
N GLY A 20 1.28 17.33 -48.84
CA GLY A 20 0.32 18.45 -48.89
C GLY A 20 -0.65 18.60 -47.72
N LEU A 21 -0.83 17.57 -46.87
CA LEU A 21 -1.90 17.57 -45.85
C LEU A 21 -1.48 18.00 -44.44
N LYS A 22 -0.17 18.02 -44.12
CA LYS A 22 0.28 18.32 -42.74
C LYS A 22 0.32 19.82 -42.38
N ALA A 23 0.31 20.73 -43.35
CA ALA A 23 0.42 22.17 -43.09
C ALA A 23 -0.89 22.85 -42.66
N ARG A 24 -2.06 22.23 -42.92
CA ARG A 24 -3.37 22.81 -42.55
C ARG A 24 -3.90 22.38 -41.19
N ALA A 25 -3.40 21.30 -40.60
CA ALA A 25 -3.82 20.84 -39.28
C ALA A 25 -3.11 21.58 -38.12
N MET A 26 -1.92 22.13 -38.37
CA MET A 26 -1.09 22.76 -37.32
C MET A 26 -1.51 24.20 -36.98
N THR A 27 -2.18 24.89 -37.90
CA THR A 27 -2.64 26.28 -37.71
C THR A 27 -3.96 26.39 -36.94
N VAL A 28 -4.77 25.32 -36.92
CA VAL A 28 -6.06 25.32 -36.19
C VAL A 28 -5.85 25.07 -34.69
N ASN A 29 -4.92 24.19 -34.30
CA ASN A 29 -4.64 23.90 -32.89
C ASN A 29 -3.98 25.07 -32.13
N PHE A 30 -3.17 25.90 -32.79
CA PHE A 30 -2.51 27.03 -32.12
C PHE A 30 -3.49 28.18 -31.79
N ALA A 31 -4.50 28.39 -32.63
CA ALA A 31 -5.55 29.39 -32.37
C ALA A 31 -6.50 28.96 -31.24
N GLN A 32 -6.75 27.66 -31.10
CA GLN A 32 -7.62 27.11 -30.05
C GLN A 32 -6.97 27.13 -28.66
N CYS A 33 -5.65 26.89 -28.56
CA CYS A 33 -4.91 27.04 -27.29
C CYS A 33 -4.81 28.51 -26.84
N LEU A 34 -4.68 29.47 -27.77
CA LEU A 34 -4.61 30.90 -27.42
C LEU A 34 -5.96 31.46 -26.96
N LEU A 35 -7.08 30.94 -27.47
CA LEU A 35 -8.43 31.32 -27.02
C LEU A 35 -8.74 30.76 -25.62
N LEU A 36 -8.24 29.57 -25.28
CA LEU A 36 -8.41 28.97 -23.94
C LEU A 36 -7.60 29.71 -22.86
N LEU A 37 -6.38 30.15 -23.19
CA LEU A 37 -5.51 30.93 -22.29
C LEU A 37 -6.08 32.32 -21.96
N PHE A 38 -6.81 32.96 -22.89
CA PHE A 38 -7.49 34.23 -22.62
C PHE A 38 -8.77 34.07 -21.77
N LEU A 39 -9.42 32.91 -21.79
CA LEU A 39 -10.61 32.62 -20.97
C LEU A 39 -10.25 32.36 -19.50
N ILE A 40 -9.07 31.78 -19.21
CA ILE A 40 -8.61 31.51 -17.84
C ILE A 40 -8.09 32.81 -17.17
N ALA A 41 -7.51 33.75 -17.92
CA ALA A 41 -7.04 35.03 -17.38
C ALA A 41 -8.17 36.04 -17.07
N GLY A 42 -9.42 35.77 -17.49
CA GLY A 42 -10.58 36.65 -17.26
C GLY A 42 -11.34 36.41 -15.96
N LEU A 43 -11.06 35.31 -15.24
CA LEU A 43 -11.82 34.92 -14.04
C LEU A 43 -11.14 35.27 -12.71
N THR A 44 -9.93 35.84 -12.73
CA THR A 44 -9.17 36.22 -11.51
C THR A 44 -9.33 37.68 -11.08
N ALA A 45 -10.26 38.43 -11.68
CA ALA A 45 -10.52 39.83 -11.33
C ALA A 45 -11.99 40.03 -10.90
N CYS A 46 -12.36 39.54 -9.71
CA CYS A 46 -13.41 40.08 -8.83
C CYS A 46 -13.76 39.10 -7.69
N GLN A 47 -12.91 38.94 -6.68
CA GLN A 47 -13.36 38.61 -5.31
C GLN A 47 -12.42 39.27 -4.29
N SER A 48 -12.69 40.54 -3.99
CA SER A 48 -12.31 41.15 -2.73
C SER A 48 -13.57 41.26 -1.90
N SER A 49 -13.65 40.50 -0.81
CA SER A 49 -14.67 40.70 0.22
C SER A 49 -14.04 40.37 1.56
N GLU A 50 -13.96 41.41 2.39
CA GLU A 50 -13.55 41.44 3.77
C GLU A 50 -14.41 40.46 4.59
N SER A 51 -13.79 39.65 5.45
CA SER A 51 -14.50 38.92 6.49
C SER A 51 -14.41 39.69 7.82
N PRO A 52 -15.54 39.89 8.51
CA PRO A 52 -15.58 40.63 9.77
C PRO A 52 -15.10 39.77 10.95
N THR A 53 -14.33 40.41 11.82
CA THR A 53 -13.99 39.94 13.16
C THR A 53 -15.26 39.70 13.97
N ALA A 54 -15.58 38.44 14.28
CA ALA A 54 -16.60 38.07 15.24
C ALA A 54 -15.96 37.89 16.62
N SER A 55 -16.29 38.80 17.53
CA SER A 55 -15.97 38.73 18.95
C SER A 55 -16.74 37.59 19.62
N SER A 56 -16.03 36.75 20.37
CA SER A 56 -16.63 35.70 21.21
C SER A 56 -17.13 36.32 22.53
N PRO A 57 -18.34 35.99 23.02
CA PRO A 57 -18.80 36.42 24.33
C PRO A 57 -18.13 35.58 25.43
N GLY A 58 -17.64 36.27 26.46
CA GLY A 58 -17.04 35.64 27.62
C GLY A 58 -18.04 34.82 28.43
N THR A 59 -17.67 33.57 28.67
CA THR A 59 -18.23 32.75 29.75
C THR A 59 -17.23 32.77 30.90
N GLN A 60 -17.67 33.34 32.01
CA GLN A 60 -17.00 33.30 33.30
C GLN A 60 -16.88 31.85 33.78
N ALA A 61 -15.66 31.34 33.87
CA ALA A 61 -15.35 30.19 34.71
C ALA A 61 -14.82 30.70 36.04
N THR A 62 -15.63 30.53 37.08
CA THR A 62 -15.26 30.74 38.48
C THR A 62 -14.18 29.73 38.86
N GLN A 63 -12.99 30.20 39.23
CA GLN A 63 -11.96 29.36 39.84
C GLN A 63 -12.42 28.92 41.25
N PRO A 64 -12.35 27.62 41.58
CA PRO A 64 -12.17 27.20 42.95
C PRO A 64 -10.68 27.26 43.30
N SER A 65 -10.31 28.12 44.26
CA SER A 65 -9.03 28.02 44.95
C SER A 65 -9.03 26.73 45.77
N GLY A 66 -8.24 25.76 45.34
CA GLY A 66 -7.86 24.59 46.11
C GLY A 66 -6.35 24.55 46.20
N ASP A 67 -5.82 24.89 47.37
CA ASP A 67 -4.43 24.61 47.75
C ASP A 67 -4.26 23.08 47.81
N GLY A 68 -3.77 22.50 46.72
CA GLY A 68 -3.38 21.11 46.59
C GLY A 68 -1.89 21.04 46.27
N GLU A 69 -1.15 20.40 47.16
CA GLU A 69 0.29 20.13 47.10
C GLU A 69 0.69 19.45 45.78
N PRO A 70 1.81 19.83 45.13
CA PRO A 70 2.25 19.21 43.89
C PRO A 70 2.70 17.79 44.19
N THR A 71 1.89 16.81 43.82
CA THR A 71 2.31 15.41 43.73
C THR A 71 3.24 15.33 42.53
N GLY A 72 4.46 14.86 42.78
CA GLY A 72 5.52 14.80 41.78
C GLY A 72 5.05 14.02 40.55
N GLU A 73 5.13 14.68 39.40
CA GLU A 73 5.10 14.02 38.10
C GLU A 73 6.31 13.07 38.08
N ASP A 74 6.04 11.76 38.00
CA ASP A 74 7.07 10.78 37.72
C ASP A 74 7.80 11.18 36.42
N PRO A 75 9.13 11.06 36.35
CA PRO A 75 9.86 11.38 35.14
C PRO A 75 9.36 10.47 34.01
N VAL A 76 8.86 11.09 32.95
CA VAL A 76 8.64 10.43 31.66
C VAL A 76 9.95 9.76 31.27
N ASP A 77 9.97 8.43 31.30
CA ASP A 77 11.10 7.63 30.88
C ASP A 77 11.31 7.87 29.38
N VAL A 78 12.26 8.75 29.04
CA VAL A 78 12.66 8.97 27.66
C VAL A 78 13.50 7.77 27.26
N GLN A 79 12.83 6.75 26.74
CA GLN A 79 13.48 5.56 26.23
C GLN A 79 14.42 5.98 25.10
N GLU A 80 15.71 5.65 25.24
CA GLU A 80 16.69 5.89 24.17
C GLU A 80 16.24 5.16 22.91
N PRO A 81 16.36 5.76 21.71
CA PRO A 81 16.03 5.07 20.48
C PRO A 81 16.88 3.81 20.35
N ALA A 82 16.26 2.72 19.87
CA ALA A 82 16.94 1.46 19.63
C ALA A 82 18.18 1.67 18.74
N SER A 83 19.26 0.96 19.06
CA SER A 83 20.45 0.95 18.23
C SER A 83 20.20 0.22 16.91
N ALA A 84 20.99 0.53 15.88
CA ALA A 84 20.90 -0.14 14.58
C ALA A 84 21.05 -1.68 14.69
N GLY A 85 21.86 -2.16 15.64
CA GLY A 85 22.01 -3.60 15.88
C GLY A 85 20.77 -4.25 16.50
N GLU A 86 20.04 -3.53 17.34
CA GLU A 86 18.78 -4.01 17.93
C GLU A 86 17.67 -4.03 16.87
N ILE A 87 17.60 -3.02 16.01
CA ILE A 87 16.64 -2.96 14.90
C ILE A 87 16.90 -4.11 13.91
N GLU A 88 18.15 -4.34 13.52
CA GLU A 88 18.51 -5.47 12.64
C GLU A 88 18.12 -6.80 13.28
N GLN A 89 18.38 -6.98 14.57
CA GLN A 89 18.01 -8.22 15.26
C GLN A 89 16.49 -8.42 15.31
N ALA A 90 15.72 -7.37 15.57
CA ALA A 90 14.27 -7.43 15.58
C ALA A 90 13.72 -7.75 14.18
N TRP A 91 14.27 -7.08 13.16
CA TRP A 91 13.95 -7.32 11.76
C TRP A 91 14.12 -8.78 11.36
N GLN A 92 15.24 -9.41 11.74
CA GLN A 92 15.52 -10.83 11.42
C GLN A 92 14.50 -11.80 12.03
N GLY A 93 13.80 -11.42 13.09
CA GLY A 93 12.70 -12.20 13.66
C GLY A 93 11.31 -11.84 13.15
N SER A 94 11.20 -10.79 12.33
CA SER A 94 9.91 -10.25 11.87
C SER A 94 9.27 -11.15 10.81
N PRO A 95 7.95 -11.03 10.56
CA PRO A 95 7.30 -11.72 9.45
C PRO A 95 7.91 -11.38 8.07
N HIS A 96 8.49 -10.19 7.91
CA HIS A 96 9.16 -9.79 6.68
C HIS A 96 10.52 -10.49 6.49
N SER A 97 11.09 -11.10 7.53
CA SER A 97 12.36 -11.83 7.43
C SER A 97 12.27 -13.16 6.69
N ASN A 98 11.06 -13.56 6.29
CA ASN A 98 10.82 -14.82 5.57
C ASN A 98 10.03 -14.59 4.26
N THR A 99 10.32 -13.49 3.57
CA THR A 99 9.65 -13.09 2.32
C THR A 99 10.55 -13.30 1.09
N TYR A 100 10.47 -14.48 0.48
CA TYR A 100 11.18 -14.81 -0.76
C TYR A 100 10.26 -15.47 -1.79
N VAL A 101 10.69 -15.43 -3.05
CA VAL A 101 10.01 -16.12 -4.16
C VAL A 101 10.91 -17.21 -4.74
N GLU A 102 10.29 -18.35 -5.03
CA GLU A 102 10.97 -19.46 -5.67
C GLU A 102 10.92 -19.32 -7.20
N GLY A 103 12.04 -19.61 -7.87
CA GLY A 103 12.04 -19.80 -9.32
C GLY A 103 12.47 -18.58 -10.12
N ASP A 104 11.58 -18.07 -10.97
CA ASP A 104 11.91 -17.08 -12.00
C ASP A 104 12.15 -15.68 -11.42
N ASN A 105 13.15 -14.97 -11.95
CA ASN A 105 13.36 -13.56 -11.61
C ASN A 105 12.36 -12.69 -12.39
N ASN A 106 11.23 -12.41 -11.77
CA ASN A 106 10.13 -11.65 -12.34
C ASN A 106 9.72 -10.50 -11.40
N ILE A 107 8.57 -9.87 -11.67
CA ILE A 107 8.07 -8.75 -10.89
C ILE A 107 7.89 -9.07 -9.40
N CYS A 108 7.66 -10.34 -9.03
CA CYS A 108 7.55 -10.76 -7.64
C CYS A 108 8.87 -10.53 -6.89
N ALA A 109 10.02 -10.64 -7.57
CA ALA A 109 11.34 -10.38 -6.98
C ALA A 109 11.57 -8.91 -6.60
N ARG A 110 10.65 -8.00 -6.96
CA ARG A 110 10.67 -6.60 -6.52
C ARG A 110 10.25 -6.44 -5.05
N CYS A 111 9.38 -7.32 -4.58
CA CYS A 111 8.79 -7.28 -3.25
C CYS A 111 9.15 -8.50 -2.40
N HIS A 112 9.68 -9.55 -3.02
CA HIS A 112 10.20 -10.74 -2.39
C HIS A 112 11.67 -10.89 -2.73
N ALA A 113 12.49 -11.24 -1.76
CA ALA A 113 13.93 -11.28 -1.96
C ALA A 113 14.41 -12.56 -2.65
N PRO A 114 15.60 -12.51 -3.27
CA PRO A 114 16.50 -11.37 -3.39
C PRO A 114 15.98 -10.33 -4.40
N VAL A 115 16.22 -9.05 -4.11
CA VAL A 115 15.73 -7.90 -4.90
C VAL A 115 16.61 -7.67 -6.12
N VAL A 116 16.80 -8.72 -6.91
CA VAL A 116 17.58 -8.72 -8.16
C VAL A 116 16.71 -8.39 -9.38
N PHE A 117 15.55 -7.78 -9.13
CA PHE A 117 14.66 -7.29 -10.16
C PHE A 117 15.34 -6.18 -10.97
N VAL A 118 15.32 -6.34 -12.29
CA VAL A 118 15.75 -5.32 -13.25
C VAL A 118 14.50 -4.92 -14.03
N PRO A 119 14.00 -3.68 -13.88
CA PRO A 119 12.84 -3.21 -14.63
C PRO A 119 13.06 -3.36 -16.14
N SER A 120 11.97 -3.46 -16.91
CA SER A 120 12.09 -3.49 -18.36
C SER A 120 12.64 -2.16 -18.86
N ILE A 121 13.24 -2.15 -20.07
CA ILE A 121 13.81 -0.93 -20.64
C ILE A 121 12.74 0.17 -20.84
N ASP A 122 11.48 -0.22 -20.99
CA ASP A 122 10.35 0.69 -21.15
C ASP A 122 9.95 1.33 -19.80
N ASP A 123 10.32 0.72 -18.68
CA ASP A 123 10.04 1.19 -17.32
C ASP A 123 11.21 2.00 -16.71
N ILE A 124 12.37 2.00 -17.38
CA ILE A 124 13.55 2.74 -16.96
C ILE A 124 13.45 4.20 -17.44
N SER A 125 13.74 5.17 -16.57
CA SER A 125 13.68 6.61 -16.88
C SER A 125 14.53 6.98 -18.12
N GLU A 126 14.06 7.94 -18.94
CA GLU A 126 14.79 8.39 -20.14
C GLU A 126 16.23 8.85 -19.82
N SER A 127 16.48 9.36 -18.61
CA SER A 127 17.82 9.72 -18.12
C SER A 127 18.79 8.54 -18.11
N CYS A 128 18.32 7.35 -17.83
CA CYS A 128 19.12 6.13 -17.82
C CYS A 128 19.42 5.65 -19.25
N LEU A 129 18.54 5.91 -20.21
CA LEU A 129 18.76 5.64 -21.65
C LEU A 129 19.81 6.56 -22.29
N VAL A 130 20.10 7.72 -21.67
CA VAL A 130 21.13 8.66 -22.15
C VAL A 130 22.54 8.12 -21.91
N CYS A 131 22.72 7.32 -20.87
CA CYS A 131 23.99 6.71 -20.52
C CYS A 131 24.22 5.44 -21.35
N LYS A 132 25.34 5.37 -22.09
CA LYS A 132 25.74 4.20 -22.91
C LYS A 132 26.28 3.02 -22.09
N PHE A 133 25.61 2.65 -21.01
CA PHE A 133 25.97 1.45 -20.27
C PHE A 133 25.06 0.31 -20.75
N GLU A 134 25.65 -0.85 -21.03
CA GLU A 134 24.90 -2.07 -21.28
C GLU A 134 24.52 -2.66 -19.92
N ILE A 135 23.23 -2.64 -19.59
CA ILE A 135 22.70 -3.38 -18.44
C ILE A 135 22.52 -4.82 -18.90
N ALA A 136 23.26 -5.75 -18.30
CA ALA A 136 23.05 -7.16 -18.57
C ALA A 136 21.63 -7.55 -18.15
N PRO A 137 20.92 -8.39 -18.93
CA PRO A 137 19.61 -8.86 -18.53
C PRO A 137 19.72 -9.57 -17.18
N PRO A 138 18.71 -9.47 -16.31
CA PRO A 138 18.70 -10.21 -15.06
C PRO A 138 18.87 -11.71 -15.34
N PRO A 139 19.49 -12.47 -14.41
CA PRO A 139 19.42 -13.93 -14.46
C PRO A 139 17.96 -14.37 -14.58
N ALA A 140 17.65 -15.31 -15.46
CA ALA A 140 16.27 -15.74 -15.69
C ALA A 140 15.64 -16.40 -14.44
N SER A 141 16.47 -17.00 -13.59
CA SER A 141 16.06 -17.67 -12.35
C SER A 141 16.89 -17.18 -11.18
N ILE A 142 16.26 -17.17 -10.01
CA ILE A 142 16.89 -16.86 -8.73
C ILE A 142 17.45 -18.15 -8.13
N ALA A 143 18.72 -18.14 -7.74
CA ALA A 143 19.35 -19.30 -7.13
C ALA A 143 18.84 -19.49 -5.70
N GLN A 144 18.53 -20.74 -5.31
CA GLN A 144 17.94 -21.02 -4.00
C GLN A 144 18.84 -20.59 -2.84
N GLU A 145 20.15 -20.69 -3.02
CA GLU A 145 21.14 -20.22 -2.04
C GLU A 145 21.14 -18.70 -1.83
N THR A 146 20.43 -17.96 -2.67
CA THR A 146 20.26 -16.49 -2.58
C THR A 146 18.87 -16.08 -2.11
N TRP A 147 18.00 -17.01 -1.73
CA TRP A 147 16.72 -16.66 -1.13
C TRP A 147 16.95 -16.14 0.28
N THR A 148 16.61 -14.87 0.48
CA THR A 148 16.79 -14.09 1.71
C THR A 148 15.51 -13.30 1.99
N ASN A 149 15.47 -12.57 3.10
CA ASN A 149 14.48 -11.54 3.35
C ASN A 149 14.70 -10.28 2.50
N ILE A 150 13.63 -9.48 2.40
CA ILE A 150 13.70 -8.12 1.89
C ILE A 150 14.72 -7.32 2.73
N GLU A 151 15.63 -6.60 2.07
CA GLU A 151 16.75 -5.92 2.73
C GLU A 151 16.39 -4.49 3.12
N CYS A 152 17.15 -3.89 4.05
CA CYS A 152 16.95 -2.51 4.50
C CYS A 152 16.96 -1.51 3.34
N ASN A 153 17.74 -1.78 2.29
CA ASN A 153 17.84 -0.96 1.09
C ASN A 153 16.54 -0.85 0.29
N VAL A 154 15.54 -1.68 0.54
CA VAL A 154 14.26 -1.56 -0.16
C VAL A 154 13.42 -0.42 0.40
N CYS A 155 13.54 -0.19 1.72
CA CYS A 155 12.72 0.74 2.49
C CYS A 155 13.47 2.01 2.92
N HIS A 156 14.81 1.92 2.95
CA HIS A 156 15.70 2.97 3.44
C HIS A 156 16.83 3.21 2.44
N LEU A 157 17.28 4.47 2.36
CA LEU A 157 18.48 4.78 1.60
C LEU A 157 19.71 4.19 2.31
N VAL A 158 20.41 3.28 1.64
CA VAL A 158 21.70 2.75 2.12
C VAL A 158 22.85 3.46 1.42
N LYS A 159 23.71 4.11 2.19
CA LYS A 159 24.90 4.82 1.72
C LYS A 159 26.00 3.82 1.33
N LYS A 160 27.03 4.31 0.62
CA LYS A 160 28.17 3.50 0.14
C LYS A 160 29.00 2.83 1.24
N ASN A 161 28.87 3.27 2.48
CA ASN A 161 29.54 2.71 3.64
C ASN A 161 28.61 1.81 4.47
N ASP A 162 27.48 1.38 3.87
CA ASP A 162 26.45 0.54 4.47
C ASP A 162 25.69 1.21 5.63
N ASP A 163 25.78 2.54 5.76
CA ASP A 163 24.94 3.31 6.68
C ASP A 163 23.51 3.38 6.11
N VAL A 164 22.54 3.00 6.94
CA VAL A 164 21.10 3.07 6.64
C VAL A 164 20.56 4.41 7.14
N GLU A 165 19.95 5.19 6.25
CA GLU A 165 19.26 6.42 6.64
C GLU A 165 17.87 6.11 7.22
N PRO A 166 17.44 6.80 8.29
CA PRO A 166 16.16 6.52 8.94
C PRO A 166 14.94 6.95 8.10
N GLU A 167 15.11 7.86 7.14
CA GLU A 167 14.03 8.30 6.27
C GLU A 167 13.60 7.23 5.26
N PHE A 168 12.30 7.23 4.91
CA PHE A 168 11.75 6.32 3.91
C PHE A 168 12.30 6.63 2.51
N ALA A 169 12.74 5.59 1.82
CA ALA A 169 13.13 5.64 0.42
C ALA A 169 12.80 4.31 -0.26
N TRP A 170 12.23 4.38 -1.45
CA TRP A 170 11.90 3.19 -2.23
C TRP A 170 13.01 2.88 -3.23
N LEU A 171 13.52 1.65 -3.23
CA LEU A 171 14.52 1.21 -4.19
C LEU A 171 13.90 1.03 -5.57
N LEU A 172 14.27 1.91 -6.51
CA LEU A 172 13.88 1.80 -7.92
C LEU A 172 14.76 0.80 -8.67
N PHE A 173 16.08 0.87 -8.44
CA PHE A 173 17.02 0.03 -9.17
C PHE A 173 18.28 -0.28 -8.37
N LEU A 174 18.40 -1.54 -7.94
CA LEU A 174 19.51 -2.02 -7.11
C LEU A 174 20.88 -1.83 -7.77
N LEU A 175 21.01 -2.09 -9.08
CA LEU A 175 22.32 -2.13 -9.75
C LEU A 175 23.06 -0.79 -9.71
N ILE A 176 22.33 0.33 -9.59
CA ILE A 176 22.90 1.68 -9.54
C ILE A 176 22.54 2.43 -8.25
N ASN A 177 21.89 1.77 -7.29
CA ASN A 177 21.40 2.37 -6.05
C ASN A 177 20.53 3.62 -6.33
N GLU A 178 19.56 3.49 -7.24
CA GLU A 178 18.59 4.55 -7.52
C GLU A 178 17.38 4.40 -6.60
N TYR A 179 17.02 5.50 -5.93
CA TYR A 179 15.93 5.56 -4.96
C TYR A 179 14.93 6.65 -5.33
N GLU A 180 13.67 6.39 -5.02
CA GLU A 180 12.59 7.35 -4.99
C GLU A 180 12.33 7.77 -3.54
N GLN A 181 12.18 9.08 -3.29
CA GLN A 181 11.67 9.52 -1.99
C GLN A 181 10.17 9.30 -1.94
N VAL A 182 9.70 8.74 -0.83
CA VAL A 182 8.28 8.52 -0.56
C VAL A 182 7.87 9.36 0.65
N ALA A 183 6.64 9.85 0.64
CA ALA A 183 6.17 10.83 1.63
C ALA A 183 5.70 10.19 2.94
N SER A 184 5.42 8.89 2.96
CA SER A 184 4.88 8.18 4.13
C SER A 184 5.18 6.68 4.11
N SER A 185 5.02 6.03 5.25
CA SER A 185 5.05 4.56 5.36
C SER A 185 3.96 3.91 4.51
N THR A 186 2.75 4.49 4.45
CA THR A 186 1.68 3.99 3.59
C THR A 186 2.06 3.98 2.11
N GLU A 187 2.70 5.04 1.63
CA GLU A 187 3.20 5.10 0.26
C GLU A 187 4.29 4.05 0.02
N LEU A 188 5.21 3.88 0.97
CA LEU A 188 6.28 2.89 0.88
C LEU A 188 5.75 1.45 0.86
N CYS A 189 4.96 1.07 1.86
CA CYS A 189 4.34 -0.26 1.96
C CYS A 189 3.43 -0.55 0.76
N GLY A 190 2.77 0.49 0.24
CA GLY A 190 1.94 0.42 -0.95
C GLY A 190 2.69 -0.01 -2.21
N LYS A 191 4.01 0.19 -2.30
CA LYS A 191 4.82 -0.30 -3.44
C LYS A 191 4.82 -1.83 -3.58
N CYS A 192 4.41 -2.56 -2.55
CA CYS A 192 4.27 -4.01 -2.57
C CYS A 192 2.88 -4.52 -2.19
N HIS A 193 2.27 -3.91 -1.17
CA HIS A 193 0.99 -4.35 -0.64
C HIS A 193 -0.21 -3.69 -1.33
N ALA A 194 -0.04 -2.63 -2.12
CA ALA A 194 -1.15 -1.94 -2.77
C ALA A 194 -0.82 -1.49 -4.20
N ASP A 195 0.22 -2.07 -4.82
CA ASP A 195 0.67 -1.67 -6.15
C ASP A 195 -0.35 -2.17 -7.19
N PRO A 196 -1.08 -1.28 -7.88
CA PRO A 196 -2.08 -1.67 -8.87
C PRO A 196 -1.48 -2.37 -10.09
N ASP A 197 -0.17 -2.21 -10.32
CA ASP A 197 0.52 -2.89 -11.42
C ASP A 197 0.83 -4.36 -11.07
N LEU A 198 0.62 -4.77 -9.81
CA LEU A 198 0.73 -6.15 -9.32
C LEU A 198 -0.63 -6.88 -9.29
N ASP A 199 -1.55 -6.55 -10.20
CA ASP A 199 -2.86 -7.24 -10.38
C ASP A 199 -2.66 -8.70 -10.81
N LEU A 200 -2.20 -9.52 -9.87
CA LEU A 200 -1.93 -10.94 -10.00
C LEU A 200 -3.09 -11.72 -9.38
N PRO A 201 -3.57 -12.82 -10.00
CA PRO A 201 -4.75 -13.56 -9.56
C PRO A 201 -4.77 -14.01 -8.09
N ASP A 202 -3.60 -14.10 -7.46
CA ASP A 202 -3.42 -14.58 -6.09
C ASP A 202 -2.72 -13.52 -5.20
N HIS A 203 -2.70 -12.25 -5.63
CA HIS A 203 -2.12 -11.12 -4.89
C HIS A 203 -3.20 -10.08 -4.59
N THR A 204 -3.61 -9.97 -3.33
CA THR A 204 -4.63 -9.00 -2.93
C THR A 204 -4.00 -7.73 -2.36
N ALA A 205 -4.47 -6.58 -2.84
CA ALA A 205 -4.08 -5.29 -2.30
C ALA A 205 -4.61 -5.09 -0.86
N VAL A 206 -3.74 -4.64 0.04
CA VAL A 206 -4.07 -4.19 1.38
C VAL A 206 -4.46 -2.71 1.30
N VAL A 207 -5.71 -2.43 1.63
CA VAL A 207 -6.24 -1.06 1.63
C VAL A 207 -6.70 -0.72 3.04
N VAL A 208 -6.00 0.23 3.67
CA VAL A 208 -6.43 0.84 4.92
C VAL A 208 -7.58 1.79 4.61
N GLY A 209 -8.74 1.54 5.18
CA GLY A 209 -9.97 2.23 4.77
C GLY A 209 -11.02 2.35 5.85
N GLY A 210 -12.15 2.94 5.46
CA GLY A 210 -13.33 3.11 6.30
C GLY A 210 -13.04 3.90 7.58
N ALA A 211 -13.31 3.32 8.75
CA ALA A 211 -13.15 3.97 10.04
C ALA A 211 -11.70 4.35 10.36
N HIS A 212 -10.72 3.67 9.75
CA HIS A 212 -9.29 3.94 9.93
C HIS A 212 -8.64 4.56 8.68
N ALA A 213 -9.40 5.15 7.76
CA ALA A 213 -8.87 5.65 6.49
C ALA A 213 -7.74 6.70 6.62
N ASP A 214 -7.66 7.39 7.75
CA ASP A 214 -6.63 8.40 8.03
C ASP A 214 -5.37 7.84 8.72
N TYR A 215 -5.34 6.53 9.02
CA TYR A 215 -4.19 5.87 9.65
C TYR A 215 -3.16 5.47 8.59
N SER A 216 -1.89 5.55 8.98
CA SER A 216 -0.78 4.97 8.25
C SER A 216 -0.49 3.54 8.70
N CYS A 217 0.20 2.76 7.87
CA CYS A 217 0.56 1.38 8.19
C CYS A 217 1.31 1.28 9.53
N THR A 218 2.17 2.27 9.80
CA THR A 218 3.04 2.31 10.99
C THR A 218 2.36 2.84 12.25
N ASP A 219 1.14 3.35 12.15
CA ASP A 219 0.35 3.72 13.33
C ASP A 219 -0.16 2.47 14.06
N CYS A 220 -0.19 1.33 13.39
CA CYS A 220 -0.53 0.04 13.97
C CYS A 220 0.65 -0.94 13.96
N HIS A 221 1.37 -1.06 12.85
CA HIS A 221 2.41 -2.07 12.66
C HIS A 221 3.83 -1.50 12.71
N ASP A 222 4.71 -2.11 13.49
CA ASP A 222 6.15 -1.90 13.31
C ASP A 222 6.72 -2.96 12.36
N ALA A 223 7.21 -2.53 11.20
CA ALA A 223 7.81 -3.40 10.20
C ALA A 223 9.05 -4.14 10.72
N HIS A 224 9.74 -3.59 11.73
CA HIS A 224 10.91 -4.22 12.36
C HIS A 224 10.56 -5.11 13.54
N SER A 225 9.29 -5.15 13.97
CA SER A 225 8.89 -5.91 15.15
C SER A 225 8.54 -7.36 14.82
N THR A 226 8.77 -8.23 15.79
CA THR A 226 8.30 -9.63 15.80
C THR A 226 6.92 -9.76 16.42
N GLU A 227 6.41 -8.70 17.03
CA GLU A 227 5.16 -8.72 17.77
C GLU A 227 3.97 -8.62 16.81
N ALA A 228 3.03 -9.55 16.96
CA ALA A 228 1.76 -9.46 16.28
C ALA A 228 0.94 -8.33 16.89
N VAL A 229 0.52 -7.39 16.05
CA VAL A 229 -0.35 -6.29 16.46
C VAL A 229 -1.78 -6.77 16.41
N SER A 230 -2.54 -6.51 17.48
CA SER A 230 -3.99 -6.66 17.50
C SER A 230 -4.65 -5.33 17.80
N CYS A 231 -5.92 -5.18 17.43
CA CYS A 231 -6.69 -3.96 17.64
C CYS A 231 -6.72 -3.54 19.13
N GLY A 232 -6.73 -4.52 20.04
CA GLY A 232 -6.69 -4.29 21.49
C GLY A 232 -5.28 -4.23 22.09
N ALA A 233 -4.27 -4.88 21.51
CA ALA A 233 -2.92 -4.90 22.09
C ALA A 233 -2.14 -3.60 21.87
N ALA A 234 -2.51 -2.81 20.87
CA ALA A 234 -1.86 -1.54 20.53
C ALA A 234 -2.33 -0.34 21.38
N GLY A 235 -3.08 -0.55 22.47
CA GLY A 235 -3.57 0.54 23.32
C GLY A 235 -4.74 1.34 22.72
N CYS A 236 -5.27 0.91 21.57
CA CYS A 236 -6.29 1.67 20.83
C CYS A 236 -7.73 1.29 21.20
N HIS A 237 -7.95 0.01 21.55
CA HIS A 237 -9.26 -0.53 21.90
C HIS A 237 -9.24 -1.23 23.27
N ASP A 238 -8.72 -0.55 24.29
CA ASP A 238 -8.48 -1.14 25.62
C ASP A 238 -9.76 -1.37 26.45
N ASP A 239 -10.86 -0.69 26.10
CA ASP A 239 -12.15 -0.78 26.79
C ASP A 239 -13.26 -1.13 25.80
N MET A 240 -13.21 -2.36 25.30
CA MET A 240 -14.30 -2.99 24.56
C MET A 240 -15.24 -3.65 25.57
N GLY A 241 -16.03 -2.84 26.28
CA GLY A 241 -16.89 -3.31 27.36
C GLY A 241 -17.85 -4.42 26.91
N ALA A 242 -17.97 -5.46 27.73
CA ALA A 242 -18.86 -6.61 27.48
C ALA A 242 -20.36 -6.24 27.38
N ASP A 243 -20.72 -5.01 27.74
CA ASP A 243 -22.07 -4.46 27.61
C ASP A 243 -22.40 -4.00 26.17
N VAL A 244 -21.41 -3.99 25.26
CA VAL A 244 -21.64 -3.73 23.83
C VAL A 244 -22.06 -5.05 23.15
N PRO A 245 -23.21 -5.09 22.46
CA PRO A 245 -23.64 -6.30 21.75
C PRO A 245 -22.53 -6.85 20.84
N GLY A 246 -22.35 -8.18 20.88
CA GLY A 246 -21.30 -8.86 20.12
C GLY A 246 -19.88 -8.77 20.71
N HIS A 247 -19.70 -8.17 21.89
CA HIS A 247 -18.41 -8.12 22.63
C HIS A 247 -18.46 -8.94 23.94
N ASP A 248 -19.35 -9.95 23.98
CA ASP A 248 -19.51 -10.85 25.11
C ASP A 248 -18.64 -12.12 25.00
N GLU A 249 -18.69 -12.97 26.02
CA GLU A 249 -17.93 -14.24 26.07
C GLU A 249 -18.28 -15.19 24.91
N ALA A 250 -19.49 -15.11 24.34
CA ALA A 250 -19.87 -15.95 23.20
C ALA A 250 -19.13 -15.55 21.91
N HIS A 251 -18.64 -14.32 21.84
CA HIS A 251 -17.91 -13.75 20.70
C HIS A 251 -16.40 -13.65 20.93
N GLU A 252 -15.86 -14.19 22.03
CA GLU A 252 -14.41 -14.16 22.32
C GLU A 252 -13.57 -14.79 21.19
N SER A 253 -14.13 -15.76 20.47
CA SER A 253 -13.50 -16.41 19.31
C SER A 253 -13.84 -15.77 17.97
N VAL A 254 -14.39 -14.55 17.96
CA VAL A 254 -14.73 -13.80 16.74
C VAL A 254 -13.80 -12.60 16.62
N SER A 255 -13.00 -12.57 15.55
CA SER A 255 -12.14 -11.42 15.28
C SER A 255 -12.97 -10.17 14.98
N CYS A 256 -12.46 -8.98 15.32
CA CYS A 256 -13.17 -7.72 15.13
C CYS A 256 -13.62 -7.54 13.66
N VAL A 257 -12.74 -7.89 12.72
CA VAL A 257 -12.98 -7.76 11.27
C VAL A 257 -14.05 -8.70 10.74
N ALA A 258 -14.36 -9.82 11.42
CA ALA A 258 -15.46 -10.68 11.01
C ALA A 258 -16.81 -9.92 11.04
N CYS A 259 -16.96 -8.97 11.95
CA CYS A 259 -18.15 -8.13 12.11
C CYS A 259 -17.98 -6.72 11.51
N HIS A 260 -16.77 -6.15 11.63
CA HIS A 260 -16.46 -4.75 11.30
C HIS A 260 -15.78 -4.57 9.93
N ASP A 261 -15.74 -5.59 9.09
CA ASP A 261 -15.28 -5.44 7.71
C ASP A 261 -16.26 -4.60 6.87
N ALA A 262 -15.71 -3.62 6.15
CA ALA A 262 -16.40 -2.78 5.16
C ALA A 262 -16.03 -3.16 3.71
N GLY A 263 -15.19 -4.19 3.53
CA GLY A 263 -14.72 -4.67 2.23
C GLY A 263 -15.56 -5.79 1.61
N ASP A 264 -16.68 -6.16 2.24
CA ASP A 264 -17.55 -7.28 1.82
C ASP A 264 -16.80 -8.62 1.71
N MET A 265 -15.78 -8.82 2.54
CA MET A 265 -15.03 -10.08 2.58
C MET A 265 -15.91 -11.21 3.12
N ALA A 266 -15.63 -12.45 2.70
CA ALA A 266 -16.32 -13.60 3.28
C ALA A 266 -15.88 -13.83 4.73
N VAL A 267 -16.72 -14.46 5.56
CA VAL A 267 -16.42 -14.79 6.96
C VAL A 267 -16.58 -16.28 7.18
N GLY A 268 -15.67 -16.86 7.95
CA GLY A 268 -15.69 -18.27 8.30
C GLY A 268 -14.80 -18.59 9.50
N PRO A 269 -14.82 -19.85 9.96
CA PRO A 269 -13.88 -20.31 10.98
C PRO A 269 -12.51 -20.56 10.34
N ASP A 270 -11.47 -20.03 10.96
CA ASP A 270 -10.09 -20.47 10.76
C ASP A 270 -9.81 -21.62 11.74
N GLU A 271 -9.58 -22.83 11.20
CA GLU A 271 -9.37 -24.03 12.01
C GLU A 271 -8.01 -24.02 12.75
N ASP A 272 -7.01 -23.34 12.21
CA ASP A 272 -5.67 -23.27 12.79
C ASP A 272 -5.63 -22.28 13.96
N LEU A 273 -6.32 -21.15 13.81
CA LEU A 273 -6.43 -20.11 14.85
C LEU A 273 -7.58 -20.34 15.82
N GLY A 274 -8.54 -21.21 15.47
CA GLY A 274 -9.75 -21.43 16.25
C GLY A 274 -10.62 -20.17 16.39
N THR A 275 -10.56 -19.27 15.40
CA THR A 275 -11.20 -17.95 15.43
C THR A 275 -12.01 -17.72 14.15
N TRP A 276 -13.12 -16.99 14.26
CA TRP A 276 -13.87 -16.49 13.11
C TRP A 276 -13.21 -15.24 12.54
N ILE A 277 -12.89 -15.27 11.25
CA ILE A 277 -12.15 -14.20 10.57
C ILE A 277 -12.69 -13.98 9.15
N THR A 278 -12.30 -12.86 8.56
CA THR A 278 -12.50 -12.59 7.14
C THR A 278 -11.56 -13.41 6.26
N PHE A 279 -11.97 -13.62 5.02
CA PHE A 279 -11.26 -14.43 4.03
C PHE A 279 -11.12 -13.68 2.71
N LEU A 280 -9.96 -13.83 2.08
CA LEU A 280 -9.76 -13.35 0.70
C LEU A 280 -10.67 -14.10 -0.27
N PRO A 281 -11.03 -13.49 -1.41
CA PRO A 281 -11.64 -14.22 -2.51
C PRO A 281 -10.81 -15.47 -2.86
N PRO A 282 -11.46 -16.58 -3.27
CA PRO A 282 -10.73 -17.77 -3.63
C PRO A 282 -9.80 -17.51 -4.82
N ASP A 283 -8.60 -18.05 -4.72
CA ASP A 283 -7.55 -17.98 -5.72
C ASP A 283 -7.91 -18.77 -6.99
N SER A 284 -6.97 -18.85 -7.94
CA SER A 284 -7.18 -19.59 -9.19
C SER A 284 -7.45 -21.09 -9.03
N GLU A 285 -7.07 -21.68 -7.88
CA GLU A 285 -7.33 -23.08 -7.51
C GLU A 285 -8.63 -23.25 -6.70
N GLY A 286 -9.30 -22.15 -6.37
CA GLY A 286 -10.51 -22.13 -5.57
C GLY A 286 -10.26 -22.13 -4.06
N ILE A 287 -9.02 -21.92 -3.64
CA ILE A 287 -8.58 -21.91 -2.24
C ILE A 287 -8.70 -20.48 -1.70
N SER A 288 -9.27 -20.34 -0.51
CA SER A 288 -9.41 -19.06 0.16
C SER A 288 -8.58 -19.05 1.44
N TYR A 289 -7.97 -17.92 1.75
CA TYR A 289 -7.05 -17.77 2.87
C TYR A 289 -7.61 -16.81 3.92
N PRO A 290 -7.41 -17.10 5.22
CA PRO A 290 -7.78 -16.20 6.29
C PRO A 290 -7.00 -14.89 6.14
N PHE A 291 -7.67 -13.77 6.34
CA PHE A 291 -7.10 -12.45 6.13
C PHE A 291 -7.76 -11.42 7.03
N THR A 292 -6.95 -10.60 7.70
CA THR A 292 -7.47 -9.49 8.51
C THR A 292 -7.81 -8.31 7.60
N SER A 293 -9.10 -8.00 7.44
CA SER A 293 -9.52 -6.83 6.66
C SER A 293 -8.96 -5.53 7.25
N HIS A 294 -8.38 -4.70 6.39
CA HIS A 294 -7.88 -3.36 6.74
C HIS A 294 -8.88 -2.24 6.37
N ASN A 295 -10.02 -2.61 5.77
CA ASN A 295 -11.11 -1.70 5.48
C ASN A 295 -12.21 -1.93 6.52
N THR A 296 -12.20 -1.12 7.58
CA THR A 296 -13.06 -1.33 8.75
C THR A 296 -14.23 -0.35 8.80
N GLN A 297 -15.30 -0.68 9.51
CA GLN A 297 -16.42 0.23 9.75
C GLN A 297 -16.88 0.17 11.21
N LEU A 298 -17.50 1.26 11.67
CA LEU A 298 -18.03 1.35 13.04
C LEU A 298 -19.25 0.46 13.25
N GLU A 299 -20.10 0.31 12.23
CA GLU A 299 -21.31 -0.51 12.32
C GLU A 299 -20.98 -1.97 12.06
N ALA A 300 -21.34 -2.85 13.00
CA ALA A 300 -21.19 -4.29 12.85
C ALA A 300 -22.39 -4.91 12.14
N SER A 301 -22.14 -5.93 11.31
CA SER A 301 -23.20 -6.69 10.63
C SER A 301 -23.37 -8.08 11.22
N CYS A 302 -24.27 -8.22 12.21
CA CYS A 302 -24.58 -9.49 12.86
C CYS A 302 -25.10 -10.56 11.87
N ASP A 303 -25.80 -10.14 10.81
CA ASP A 303 -26.38 -11.00 9.77
C ASP A 303 -25.33 -11.83 9.00
N ARG A 304 -24.03 -11.52 9.13
CA ARG A 304 -22.93 -12.32 8.55
C ARG A 304 -22.85 -13.71 9.18
N CYS A 305 -23.27 -13.84 10.43
CA CYS A 305 -23.31 -15.09 11.18
C CYS A 305 -24.71 -15.44 11.69
N HIS A 306 -25.60 -14.47 11.88
CA HIS A 306 -26.94 -14.69 12.43
C HIS A 306 -28.01 -14.63 11.35
N TYR A 307 -28.01 -15.62 10.45
CA TYR A 307 -28.96 -15.67 9.32
C TYR A 307 -29.76 -16.99 9.28
N PRO A 308 -30.95 -16.98 8.63
CA PRO A 308 -31.80 -18.16 8.58
C PRO A 308 -31.13 -19.35 7.89
N ASN A 309 -31.24 -20.54 8.50
CA ASN A 309 -30.61 -21.78 8.03
C ASN A 309 -29.08 -21.72 7.91
N ASN A 310 -28.43 -20.97 8.80
CA ASN A 310 -26.97 -20.96 8.90
C ASN A 310 -26.42 -22.40 9.03
N THR A 311 -25.50 -22.75 8.13
CA THR A 311 -24.84 -24.06 8.07
C THR A 311 -23.99 -24.39 9.28
N TRP A 312 -23.59 -23.37 10.05
CA TRP A 312 -22.82 -23.48 11.29
C TRP A 312 -23.70 -23.64 12.53
N GLY A 313 -25.03 -23.50 12.39
CA GLY A 313 -25.99 -23.75 13.47
C GLY A 313 -26.18 -22.60 14.46
N PHE A 314 -25.74 -21.38 14.13
CA PHE A 314 -26.04 -20.19 14.94
C PHE A 314 -27.50 -19.74 14.78
N SER A 315 -28.04 -19.13 15.84
CA SER A 315 -29.40 -18.57 15.85
C SER A 315 -29.50 -17.34 14.94
N GLU A 316 -30.69 -17.10 14.36
CA GLU A 316 -31.01 -15.82 13.71
C GLU A 316 -31.33 -14.70 14.72
N ASP A 317 -31.64 -15.07 15.96
CA ASP A 317 -31.86 -14.12 17.05
C ASP A 317 -30.51 -13.55 17.50
N VAL A 318 -30.36 -12.24 17.38
CA VAL A 318 -29.25 -11.45 17.91
C VAL A 318 -29.73 -10.79 19.20
N GLU A 319 -29.13 -11.13 20.34
CA GLU A 319 -29.44 -10.56 21.65
C GLU A 319 -28.53 -9.36 21.98
#